data_AF-A0AAV0XE44-F1
#
_entry.id   AF-A0AAV0XE44-F1
#
_cell.length_a   1.000
_cell.length_b   1.000
_cell.length_c   1.000
_cell.angle_alpha   90.00
_cell.angle_beta   90.00
_cell.angle_gamma   90.00
#
_symmetry.space_group_name_H-M   'P 1'
#
loop_
_entity.id
_entity.type
_entity.pdbx_description
1 polymer ?
#
loop_
_entity_poly.entity_id
_entity_poly.type
_entity_poly.pdbx_seq_one_letter_code
_entity_poly.pdbx_strand_id
1 'polypeptide(L)'
;MATSTKIWNHFNTDRTRTANHLEGWHAALNRSISRPKPNIFVLITEIKNQQQNFELDLQAQKNGNLKPLNKMKFGKLEERLKNAKDR
;
A
#
# COMPACT_ATOMS: atom_id res chain seq x y z
N MET A 1 -0.16 0.32 -35.84
CA MET A 1 0.88 0.91 -34.96
C MET A 1 0.20 1.32 -33.66
N ALA A 2 0.44 0.61 -32.56
CA ALA A 2 -0.11 0.98 -31.26
C ALA A 2 0.76 2.10 -30.67
N THR A 3 0.17 3.27 -30.44
CA THR A 3 0.83 4.37 -29.74
C THR A 3 1.12 3.92 -28.31
N SER A 4 2.40 3.88 -27.95
CA SER A 4 2.84 3.61 -26.59
C SER A 4 2.28 4.69 -25.67
N THR A 5 1.21 4.37 -24.96
CA THR A 5 0.69 5.19 -23.88
C THR A 5 1.79 5.24 -22.83
N LYS A 6 2.62 6.29 -22.83
CA LYS A 6 3.50 6.60 -21.71
C LYS A 6 2.61 6.71 -20.49
N ILE A 7 2.54 5.64 -19.70
CA ILE A 7 1.79 5.62 -18.44
C ILE A 7 2.52 6.63 -17.55
N TRP A 8 1.92 7.80 -17.39
CA TRP A 8 2.45 8.97 -16.67
C TRP A 8 2.96 8.64 -15.26
N ASN A 9 2.50 7.52 -14.69
CA ASN A 9 2.86 7.01 -13.37
C ASN A 9 4.03 6.00 -13.35
N HIS A 10 4.98 6.10 -14.28
CA HIS A 10 6.15 5.21 -14.34
C HIS A 10 7.47 5.98 -14.47
N PHE A 11 7.72 6.93 -13.57
CA PHE A 11 9.04 7.55 -13.44
C PHE A 11 9.82 6.85 -12.33
N ASN A 12 10.83 6.06 -12.73
CA ASN A 12 11.85 5.46 -11.85
C ASN A 12 11.35 4.45 -10.80
N THR A 13 10.50 3.50 -11.20
CA THR A 13 10.08 2.37 -10.35
C THR A 13 10.48 1.04 -10.98
N ASP A 14 11.40 0.30 -10.34
CA ASP A 14 11.79 -1.07 -10.75
C ASP A 14 10.66 -2.11 -10.53
N ARG A 15 9.56 -1.71 -9.89
CA ARG A 15 8.37 -2.52 -9.63
C ARG A 15 7.29 -2.29 -10.69
N THR A 16 6.45 -3.31 -10.91
CA THR A 16 5.38 -3.40 -11.93
C THR A 16 4.29 -2.33 -11.86
N ARG A 17 4.31 -1.40 -10.90
CA ARG A 17 3.13 -0.63 -10.53
C ARG A 17 3.33 0.86 -10.66
N THR A 18 2.33 1.45 -11.30
CA THR A 18 1.87 2.82 -11.12
C THR A 18 1.81 3.23 -9.63
N ALA A 19 1.75 4.54 -9.35
CA ALA A 19 1.63 5.13 -8.00
C ALA A 19 0.38 4.71 -7.19
N ASN A 20 -0.40 3.72 -7.65
CA ASN A 20 -1.63 3.21 -7.01
C ASN A 20 -1.45 2.79 -5.54
N HIS A 21 -0.23 2.43 -5.12
CA HIS A 21 0.04 2.12 -3.72
C HIS A 21 -0.04 3.37 -2.83
N LEU A 22 0.41 4.53 -3.32
CA LEU A 22 0.27 5.81 -2.63
C LEU A 22 -1.19 6.25 -2.58
N GLU A 23 -1.93 6.10 -3.68
CA GLU A 23 -3.37 6.37 -3.72
C GLU A 23 -4.14 5.49 -2.73
N GLY A 24 -3.80 4.19 -2.68
CA GLY A 24 -4.36 3.23 -1.73
C GLY A 24 -4.04 3.57 -0.28
N TRP A 25 -2.78 3.95 0.00
CA TRP A 25 -2.38 4.41 1.34
C TRP A 25 -3.11 5.69 1.74
N HIS A 26 -3.20 6.66 0.85
CA HIS A 26 -3.92 7.91 1.11
C HIS A 26 -5.41 7.67 1.36
N ALA A 27 -6.05 6.78 0.59
CA ALA A 27 -7.42 6.36 0.84
C ALA A 27 -7.60 5.66 2.20
N ALA A 28 -6.65 4.82 2.61
CA ALA A 28 -6.67 4.17 3.91
C ALA A 28 -6.50 5.17 5.06
N LEU A 29 -5.57 6.12 4.95
CA LEU A 29 -5.36 7.19 5.93
C LEU A 29 -6.60 8.06 6.10
N ASN A 30 -7.24 8.44 4.99
CA ASN A 30 -8.48 9.23 5.05
C ASN A 30 -9.61 8.45 5.74
N ARG A 31 -9.68 7.13 5.55
CA ARG A 31 -10.66 6.28 6.24
C ARG A 31 -10.35 6.14 7.73
N SER A 32 -9.09 6.01 8.13
CA SER A 32 -8.76 5.86 9.54
C SER A 32 -9.02 7.14 10.34
N ILE A 33 -8.77 8.29 9.73
CA ILE A 33 -9.07 9.60 10.33
C ILE A 33 -10.59 9.87 10.37
N SER A 34 -11.34 9.41 9.35
CA SER A 34 -12.81 9.53 9.26
C SER A 34 -13.34 10.95 9.52
N ARG A 35 -12.53 11.98 9.23
CA ARG A 35 -12.89 13.40 9.40
C ARG A 35 -12.58 14.18 8.13
N PRO A 36 -13.50 15.00 7.63
CA PRO A 36 -13.22 15.91 6.53
C PRO A 36 -12.24 17.01 6.99
N LYS A 37 -11.20 17.26 6.19
CA LYS A 37 -10.20 18.33 6.41
C LYS A 37 -9.55 18.28 7.81
N PRO A 38 -8.86 17.18 8.17
CA PRO A 38 -8.17 17.09 9.45
C PRO A 38 -7.06 18.14 9.56
N ASN A 39 -6.85 18.67 10.76
CA ASN A 39 -5.68 19.51 11.02
C ASN A 39 -4.39 18.66 11.02
N ILE A 40 -3.24 19.33 10.88
CA ILE A 40 -1.94 18.65 10.77
C ILE A 40 -1.58 17.80 12.00
N PHE A 41 -2.01 18.19 13.20
CA PHE A 41 -1.73 17.41 14.41
C PHE A 41 -2.50 16.09 14.43
N VAL A 42 -3.74 16.08 13.96
CA VAL A 42 -4.53 14.84 13.81
C VAL A 42 -3.85 13.88 12.82
N LEU A 43 -3.36 14.41 11.70
CA LEU A 43 -2.60 13.61 10.72
C LEU A 43 -1.34 13.01 11.35
N ILE A 44 -0.55 13.82 12.06
CA ILE A 44 0.68 13.36 12.73
C ILE A 44 0.38 12.28 13.76
N THR A 45 -0.65 12.46 14.59
CA THR A 45 -1.04 11.47 15.59
C THR A 45 -1.43 10.14 14.95
N GLU A 46 -2.23 10.19 13.89
CA GLU A 46 -2.65 8.97 13.18
C GLU A 46 -1.45 8.24 12.55
N ILE A 47 -0.53 8.97 11.91
CA ILE A 47 0.68 8.38 11.34
C ILE A 47 1.54 7.73 12.43
N LYS A 48 1.69 8.37 13.60
CA LYS A 48 2.40 7.78 14.75
C LYS A 48 1.74 6.50 15.23
N ASN A 49 0.40 6.47 15.33
CA ASN A 49 -0.34 5.28 15.72
C ASN A 49 -0.15 4.12 14.73
N GLN A 50 -0.19 4.42 13.42
CA GLN A 50 0.06 3.43 12.38
C GLN A 50 1.47 2.86 12.46
N GLN A 51 2.48 3.70 12.69
CA GLN A 51 3.86 3.27 12.89
C GLN A 51 4.00 2.37 14.13
N GLN A 52 3.44 2.78 15.26
CA GLN A 52 3.48 2.01 16.50
C GLN A 52 2.84 0.63 16.32
N ASN A 53 1.65 0.57 15.70
CA ASN A 53 0.97 -0.70 15.42
C ASN A 53 1.80 -1.60 14.50
N PHE A 54 2.45 -1.03 13.49
CA PHE A 54 3.34 -1.78 12.61
C PHE A 54 4.54 -2.37 13.36
N GLU A 55 5.15 -1.61 14.27
CA GLU A 55 6.25 -2.10 15.11
C GLU A 55 5.81 -3.22 16.06
N LEU A 56 4.62 -3.09 16.67
CA LEU A 56 4.03 -4.14 17.48
C LEU A 56 3.78 -5.42 16.67
N ASP A 57 3.25 -5.29 15.44
CA ASP A 57 3.04 -6.42 14.54
C ASP A 57 4.37 -7.10 14.18
N LEU A 58 5.44 -6.34 13.95
CA LEU A 58 6.77 -6.89 13.68
C LEU A 58 7.33 -7.64 14.90
N GLN A 59 7.18 -7.08 16.10
CA GLN A 59 7.59 -7.74 17.34
C GLN A 59 6.78 -9.03 17.57
N ALA A 60 5.47 -8.98 17.38
CA ALA A 60 4.61 -10.15 17.49
C ALA A 60 5.05 -11.26 16.52
N GLN A 61 5.37 -10.92 15.27
CA GLN A 61 5.88 -11.87 14.28
C GLN A 61 7.25 -12.46 14.68
N LYS A 62 8.17 -11.65 15.22
CA LYS A 62 9.44 -12.13 15.77
C LYS A 62 9.24 -13.13 16.91
N ASN A 63 8.19 -12.95 17.69
CA ASN A 63 7.82 -13.85 18.78
C ASN A 63 7.04 -15.10 18.31
N GLY A 64 6.92 -15.33 17.01
CA GLY A 64 6.28 -16.52 16.43
C GLY A 64 4.79 -16.37 16.16
N ASN A 65 4.19 -15.19 16.36
CA ASN A 65 2.81 -14.97 15.97
C ASN A 65 2.67 -14.96 14.44
N LEU A 66 1.65 -15.65 13.93
CA LEU A 66 1.36 -15.72 12.51
C LEU A 66 0.96 -14.34 11.99
N LYS A 67 1.59 -13.92 10.90
CA LYS A 67 1.15 -12.73 10.15
C LYS A 67 -0.30 -12.94 9.68
N PRO A 68 -1.14 -11.90 9.70
CA PRO A 68 -2.46 -11.98 9.08
C PRO A 68 -2.35 -12.50 7.65
N LEU A 69 -3.10 -13.56 7.36
CA LEU A 69 -3.08 -14.18 6.03
C LEU A 69 -3.55 -13.16 5.00
N ASN A 70 -2.75 -12.96 3.96
CA ASN A 70 -3.17 -12.17 2.81
C ASN A 70 -4.36 -12.88 2.15
N LYS A 71 -5.49 -12.18 1.95
CA LYS A 71 -6.66 -12.78 1.32
C LYS A 71 -6.26 -13.30 -0.06
N MET A 72 -6.60 -14.55 -0.37
CA MET A 72 -6.21 -15.23 -1.62
C MET A 72 -6.48 -14.38 -2.88
N LYS A 73 -7.53 -13.56 -2.88
CA LYS A 73 -7.86 -12.64 -3.98
C LYS A 73 -6.72 -11.67 -4.32
N PHE A 74 -6.01 -11.15 -3.31
CA PHE A 74 -4.91 -10.23 -3.51
C PHE A 74 -3.65 -10.97 -3.97
N GLY A 75 -3.40 -12.18 -3.44
CA GLY A 75 -2.32 -13.04 -3.93
C GLY A 75 -2.45 -13.32 -5.43
N LYS A 76 -3.65 -13.72 -5.89
CA LYS A 76 -3.92 -13.93 -7.32
C LYS A 76 -3.75 -12.66 -8.17
N LEU A 77 -4.05 -11.48 -7.61
CA LEU A 77 -3.87 -10.21 -8.31
C LEU A 77 -2.39 -9.88 -8.50
N GLU A 78 -1.56 -10.08 -7.46
CA GLU A 78 -0.11 -9.89 -7.55
C GLU A 78 0.52 -10.87 -8.55
N GLU A 79 0.08 -12.12 -8.55
CA GLU A 79 0.53 -13.14 -9.52
C GLU A 79 0.21 -12.74 -10.96
N ARG A 80 -1.03 -12.29 -11.23
CA ARG A 80 -1.43 -11.79 -12.55
C ARG A 80 -0.61 -10.58 -12.99
N LEU A 81 -0.31 -9.65 -12.07
CA LEU A 81 0.50 -8.48 -12.37
C LEU A 81 1.95 -8.86 -12.66
N LYS A 82 2.52 -9.80 -11.92
CA LYS A 82 3.87 -10.33 -12.17
C LYS A 82 3.96 -10.94 -13.57
N ASN A 83 3.02 -11.81 -13.91
CA ASN A 83 2.97 -12.47 -15.22
C ASN A 83 2.75 -11.48 -16.38
N ALA A 84 2.08 -10.35 -16.14
CA ALA A 84 1.90 -9.29 -17.13
C ALA A 84 3.14 -8.40 -17.31
N LYS A 85 4.08 -8.40 -16.35
CA LYS A 85 5.36 -7.69 -16.44
C LYS A 85 6.39 -8.46 -17.26
N ASP A 86 6.35 -9.79 -17.14
CA ASP A 86 7.32 -10.70 -17.76
C ASP A 86 7.00 -10.98 -19.25
N ARG A 87 5.96 -10.34 -19.80
CA ARG A 87 5.57 -10.31 -21.22
C ARG A 87 5.94 -8.98 -21.86
#